data_AF-A0AAV7WW05-F1
#
_entry.id   AF-A0AAV7WW05-F1
#
_cell.length_a   1.000
_cell.length_b   1.000
_cell.length_c   1.000
_cell.angle_alpha   90.00
_cell.angle_beta   90.00
_cell.angle_gamma   90.00
#
_symmetry.space_group_name_H-M   'P 1'
#
loop_
_entity.id
_entity.type
_entity.pdbx_description
1 polymer ?
#
loop_
_entity_poly.entity_id
_entity_poly.type
_entity_poly.pdbx_seq_one_letter_code
_entity_poly.pdbx_strand_id
1 'polypeptide(L)'
;MNPNKVSPVDMMMNLMEKYSKHLEVLVAERTQDLMLEKQKTDRLLYSMLPKQVADDLRQGKPLQAQSYASATIFFSDIVGFTQLSSTSTPYQVVDFLNKLYTTFDDIIDNYDVYKVETIGDAYMVVSGVPKENGILHVSEIASMALDLVAVCKTFRIPHKVNTLLKIRGGIHSGPVVAGVVGTKMPRYCLFGDTVNTASRMESTSEALKIQCSSNAQQLLERIGKYVLTCRGNLQVKGKGDMVTYWLEGKQAISAQKGTVDTSTAIQGSQSETHILMSA
;
A
#
# COMPACT_ATOMS: atom_id res chain seq x y z
N MET A 1 -32.95 24.90 73.69
CA MET A 1 -32.25 24.95 72.39
C MET A 1 -31.47 23.66 72.23
N ASN A 2 -31.81 22.82 71.26
CA ASN A 2 -31.09 21.56 71.01
C ASN A 2 -30.48 21.64 69.59
N PRO A 3 -29.14 21.66 69.42
CA PRO A 3 -28.54 22.05 68.14
C PRO A 3 -28.56 20.98 67.03
N ASN A 4 -29.08 19.77 67.28
CA ASN A 4 -28.79 18.59 66.45
C ASN A 4 -30.01 17.81 65.91
N LYS A 5 -31.13 18.46 65.60
CA LYS A 5 -32.19 17.80 64.81
C LYS A 5 -31.98 18.12 63.33
N VAL A 6 -31.14 17.34 62.66
CA VAL A 6 -31.08 17.31 61.19
C VAL A 6 -32.47 16.99 60.69
N SER A 7 -33.05 17.86 59.85
CA SER A 7 -34.38 17.62 59.29
C SER A 7 -34.35 16.34 58.47
N PRO A 8 -35.37 15.47 58.55
CA PRO A 8 -35.47 14.29 57.68
C PRO A 8 -35.33 14.63 56.19
N VAL A 9 -35.73 15.85 55.81
CA VAL A 9 -35.58 16.41 54.45
C VAL A 9 -34.12 16.68 54.12
N ASP A 10 -33.34 17.26 55.04
CA ASP A 10 -31.91 17.53 54.85
C ASP A 10 -31.11 16.22 54.75
N MET A 11 -31.52 15.19 55.50
CA MET A 11 -30.91 13.86 55.40
C MET A 11 -31.18 13.22 54.04
N MET A 12 -32.41 13.35 53.52
CA MET A 12 -32.78 12.86 52.19
C MET A 12 -32.05 13.62 51.08
N MET A 13 -31.92 14.96 51.18
CA MET A 13 -31.16 15.77 50.23
C MET A 13 -29.68 15.35 50.19
N ASN A 14 -29.04 15.18 51.34
CA ASN A 14 -27.65 14.74 51.42
C ASN A 14 -27.43 13.33 50.86
N LEU A 15 -28.40 12.42 51.08
CA LEU A 15 -28.40 11.09 50.47
C LEU A 15 -28.52 11.17 48.94
N MET A 16 -29.49 11.92 48.43
CA MET A 16 -29.67 12.14 46.99
C MET A 16 -28.42 12.75 46.34
N GLU A 17 -27.79 13.74 46.97
CA GLU A 17 -26.58 14.37 46.45
C GLU A 17 -25.40 13.38 46.40
N LYS A 18 -25.21 12.57 47.46
CA LYS A 18 -24.20 11.50 47.45
C LYS A 18 -24.47 10.45 46.38
N TYR A 19 -25.73 10.04 46.21
CA TYR A 19 -26.11 9.11 45.15
C TYR A 19 -25.89 9.71 43.76
N SER A 20 -26.22 10.99 43.54
CA SER A 20 -25.99 11.68 42.26
C SER A 20 -24.49 11.74 41.93
N LYS A 21 -23.66 12.19 42.87
CA LYS A 21 -22.20 12.24 42.69
C LYS A 21 -21.61 10.86 42.45
N HIS A 22 -22.06 9.84 43.18
CA HIS A 22 -21.61 8.47 42.96
C HIS A 22 -22.03 7.95 41.58
N LEU A 23 -23.24 8.26 41.13
CA LEU A 23 -23.74 7.87 39.82
C LEU A 23 -22.99 8.59 38.69
N GLU A 24 -22.66 9.87 38.84
CA GLU A 24 -21.82 10.62 37.89
C GLU A 24 -20.43 10.00 37.75
N VAL A 25 -19.79 9.66 38.88
CA VAL A 25 -18.48 8.97 38.88
C VAL A 25 -18.60 7.61 38.19
N LEU A 26 -19.63 6.83 38.52
CA LEU A 26 -19.84 5.52 37.91
C LEU A 26 -20.13 5.61 36.41
N VAL A 27 -20.93 6.58 35.97
CA VAL A 27 -21.20 6.84 34.55
C VAL A 27 -19.92 7.25 33.84
N ALA A 28 -19.10 8.12 34.43
CA ALA A 28 -17.82 8.53 33.87
C ALA A 28 -16.86 7.34 33.70
N GLU A 29 -16.73 6.51 34.73
CA GLU A 29 -15.90 5.29 34.72
C GLU A 29 -16.39 4.32 33.63
N ARG A 30 -17.69 4.02 33.58
CA ARG A 30 -18.27 3.14 32.56
C ARG A 30 -18.15 3.70 31.15
N THR A 31 -18.27 5.01 30.98
CA THR A 31 -18.08 5.67 29.68
C THR A 31 -16.63 5.55 29.22
N GLN A 32 -15.66 5.68 30.14
CA GLN A 32 -14.25 5.50 29.85
C GLN A 32 -13.93 4.05 29.45
N ASP A 33 -14.42 3.07 30.21
CA ASP A 33 -14.26 1.65 29.87
C ASP A 33 -14.83 1.32 28.49
N LEU A 34 -16.03 1.83 28.20
CA LEU A 34 -16.68 1.65 26.90
C LEU A 34 -15.86 2.28 25.76
N MET A 35 -15.26 3.46 25.99
CA MET A 35 -14.38 4.10 25.01
C MET A 35 -13.12 3.27 24.75
N LEU A 36 -12.49 2.73 25.79
CA LEU A 36 -11.30 1.88 25.65
C LEU A 36 -11.60 0.60 24.89
N GLU A 37 -12.70 -0.09 25.22
CA GLU A 37 -13.13 -1.30 24.52
C GLU A 37 -13.54 -1.02 23.07
N LYS A 38 -14.20 0.12 22.81
CA LYS A 38 -14.49 0.57 21.46
C LYS A 38 -13.22 0.80 20.65
N GLN A 39 -12.22 1.47 21.21
CA GLN A 39 -10.94 1.72 20.51
C GLN A 39 -10.20 0.42 20.18
N LYS A 40 -10.18 -0.55 21.09
CA LYS A 40 -9.59 -1.88 20.83
C LYS A 40 -10.32 -2.60 19.69
N THR A 41 -11.65 -2.56 19.72
CA THR A 41 -12.50 -3.18 18.69
C THR A 41 -12.28 -2.52 17.32
N ASP A 42 -12.25 -1.19 17.27
CA ASP A 42 -12.01 -0.43 16.03
C ASP A 42 -10.61 -0.74 15.46
N ARG A 43 -9.58 -0.81 16.32
CA ARG A 43 -8.22 -1.16 15.90
C ARG A 43 -8.14 -2.54 15.28
N LEU A 44 -8.81 -3.53 15.86
CA LEU A 44 -8.86 -4.89 15.31
C LEU A 44 -9.62 -4.90 13.97
N LEU A 45 -10.74 -4.18 13.88
CA LEU A 45 -11.52 -4.10 12.66
C LEU A 45 -10.71 -3.50 11.50
N TYR A 46 -10.00 -2.40 11.74
CA TYR A 46 -9.14 -1.75 10.74
C TYR A 46 -7.90 -2.58 10.38
N SER A 47 -7.50 -3.53 11.22
CA SER A 47 -6.41 -4.47 10.89
C SER A 47 -6.86 -5.60 9.96
N MET A 48 -8.16 -5.90 9.89
CA MET A 48 -8.73 -6.97 9.07
C MET A 48 -9.36 -6.48 7.77
N LEU A 49 -9.88 -5.24 7.75
CA LEU A 49 -10.60 -4.68 6.61
C LEU A 49 -10.08 -3.28 6.27
N PRO A 50 -10.15 -2.86 4.99
CA PRO A 50 -9.85 -1.48 4.62
C PRO A 50 -10.71 -0.51 5.44
N LYS A 51 -10.13 0.62 5.85
CA LYS A 51 -10.79 1.60 6.73
C LYS A 51 -12.19 2.01 6.26
N GLN A 52 -12.35 2.28 4.97
CA GLN A 52 -13.63 2.66 4.37
C GLN A 52 -14.69 1.55 4.52
N VAL A 53 -14.29 0.31 4.28
CA VAL A 53 -15.17 -0.88 4.38
C VAL A 53 -15.54 -1.15 5.84
N ALA A 54 -14.58 -1.03 6.75
CA ALA A 54 -14.80 -1.13 8.19
C ALA A 54 -15.77 -0.05 8.70
N ASP A 55 -15.63 1.19 8.23
CA ASP A 55 -16.51 2.30 8.60
C ASP A 55 -17.94 2.09 8.10
N ASP A 56 -18.11 1.59 6.87
CA ASP A 56 -19.44 1.27 6.32
C ASP A 56 -20.09 0.11 7.09
N LEU A 57 -19.33 -0.94 7.43
CA LEU A 57 -19.81 -2.05 8.25
C LEU A 57 -20.25 -1.59 9.63
N ARG A 58 -19.48 -0.67 10.26
CA ARG A 58 -19.83 -0.08 11.56
C ARG A 58 -21.11 0.75 11.49
N GLN A 59 -21.38 1.39 10.37
CA GLN A 59 -22.60 2.17 10.13
C GLN A 59 -23.82 1.29 9.77
N GLY A 60 -23.66 -0.03 9.70
CA GLY A 60 -24.72 -0.94 9.30
C GLY A 60 -25.09 -0.81 7.82
N LYS A 61 -24.23 -0.18 7.01
CA LYS A 61 -24.46 -0.07 5.57
C LYS A 61 -24.23 -1.42 4.90
N PRO A 62 -25.03 -1.77 3.87
CA PRO A 62 -24.79 -2.96 3.10
C PRO A 62 -23.45 -2.85 2.37
N LEU A 63 -22.57 -3.84 2.57
CA LEU A 63 -21.30 -3.95 1.88
C LEU A 63 -21.55 -4.45 0.45
N GLN A 64 -21.83 -3.52 -0.46
CA GLN A 64 -22.02 -3.82 -1.88
C GLN A 64 -20.69 -3.89 -2.60
N ALA A 65 -20.61 -4.77 -3.60
CA ALA A 65 -19.47 -4.80 -4.51
C ALA A 65 -19.42 -3.50 -5.32
N GLN A 66 -18.21 -2.96 -5.50
CA GLN A 66 -17.95 -1.74 -6.23
C GLN A 66 -17.08 -2.04 -7.46
N SER A 67 -17.41 -1.41 -8.57
CA SER A 67 -16.64 -1.50 -9.81
C SER A 67 -15.72 -0.29 -9.91
N TYR A 68 -14.44 -0.54 -10.15
CA TYR A 68 -13.40 0.46 -10.29
C TYR A 68 -12.90 0.45 -11.73
N ALA A 69 -12.85 1.62 -12.36
CA ALA A 69 -12.46 1.72 -13.76
C ALA A 69 -10.99 1.35 -14.00
N SER A 70 -10.13 1.66 -13.02
CA SER A 70 -8.71 1.38 -13.09
C SER A 70 -8.13 1.19 -11.69
N ALA A 71 -7.44 0.07 -11.49
CA ALA A 71 -6.61 -0.22 -10.33
C ALA A 71 -5.32 -0.90 -10.81
N THR A 72 -4.22 -0.76 -10.06
CA THR A 72 -2.99 -1.50 -10.32
C THR A 72 -2.81 -2.59 -9.28
N ILE A 73 -2.60 -3.81 -9.76
CA ILE A 73 -2.35 -4.98 -8.93
C ILE A 73 -0.89 -5.42 -9.09
N PHE A 74 -0.25 -5.69 -7.97
CA PHE A 74 1.05 -6.34 -7.86
C PHE A 74 0.88 -7.76 -7.31
N PHE A 75 1.52 -8.71 -7.96
CA PHE A 75 1.76 -10.05 -7.45
C PHE A 75 3.25 -10.27 -7.28
N SER A 76 3.64 -10.88 -6.18
CA SER A 76 4.99 -11.37 -5.96
C SER A 76 4.96 -12.82 -5.51
N ASP A 77 6.00 -13.57 -5.87
CA ASP A 77 6.20 -14.96 -5.48
C ASP A 77 7.67 -15.18 -5.09
N ILE A 78 7.91 -16.14 -4.19
CA ILE A 78 9.26 -16.45 -3.72
C ILE A 78 9.89 -17.49 -4.65
N VAL A 79 10.93 -17.09 -5.37
CA VAL A 79 11.63 -17.98 -6.29
C VAL A 79 12.32 -19.10 -5.53
N GLY A 80 11.90 -20.35 -5.79
CA GLY A 80 12.46 -21.53 -5.16
C GLY A 80 11.87 -21.89 -3.80
N PHE A 81 10.72 -21.30 -3.42
CA PHE A 81 10.06 -21.58 -2.14
C PHE A 81 9.75 -23.05 -1.90
N THR A 82 9.30 -23.79 -2.91
CA THR A 82 9.03 -25.23 -2.78
C THR A 82 10.27 -26.02 -2.37
N GLN A 83 11.44 -25.67 -2.91
CA GLN A 83 12.70 -26.31 -2.54
C GLN A 83 13.19 -25.85 -1.16
N LEU A 84 12.97 -24.58 -0.83
CA LEU A 84 13.32 -24.03 0.47
C LEU A 84 12.49 -24.67 1.58
N SER A 85 11.18 -24.80 1.38
CA SER A 85 10.24 -25.38 2.34
C SER A 85 10.41 -26.88 2.52
N SER A 86 10.79 -27.63 1.45
CA SER A 86 11.07 -29.07 1.57
C SER A 86 12.34 -29.39 2.35
N THR A 87 13.28 -28.44 2.42
CA THR A 87 14.58 -28.60 3.09
C THR A 87 14.66 -27.85 4.43
N SER A 88 13.52 -27.38 4.95
CA SER A 88 13.41 -26.65 6.21
C SER A 88 12.30 -27.24 7.07
N THR A 89 12.39 -27.08 8.39
CA THR A 89 11.30 -27.53 9.26
C THR A 89 10.08 -26.62 9.12
N PRO A 90 8.85 -27.10 9.38
CA PRO A 90 7.66 -26.23 9.33
C PRO A 90 7.79 -24.98 10.20
N TYR A 91 8.38 -25.11 11.40
CA TYR A 91 8.66 -23.97 12.28
C TYR A 91 9.60 -22.94 11.66
N GLN A 92 10.66 -23.39 10.98
CA GLN A 92 11.60 -22.50 10.29
C GLN A 92 10.96 -21.79 9.10
N VAL A 93 10.05 -22.45 8.38
CA VAL A 93 9.30 -21.85 7.26
C VAL A 93 8.36 -20.76 7.79
N VAL A 94 7.63 -21.03 8.88
CA VAL A 94 6.74 -20.05 9.50
C VAL A 94 7.51 -18.83 10.00
N ASP A 95 8.62 -19.04 10.72
CA ASP A 95 9.46 -17.93 11.22
C ASP A 95 10.03 -17.08 10.06
N PHE A 96 10.49 -17.74 8.99
CA PHE A 96 10.96 -17.06 7.78
C PHE A 96 9.85 -16.22 7.12
N LEU A 97 8.67 -16.80 6.89
CA LEU A 97 7.55 -16.09 6.25
C LEU A 97 7.06 -14.94 7.13
N ASN A 98 6.96 -15.12 8.44
CA ASN A 98 6.59 -14.06 9.36
C ASN A 98 7.58 -12.89 9.27
N LYS A 99 8.89 -13.16 9.37
CA LYS A 99 9.90 -12.10 9.27
C LYS A 99 9.86 -11.39 7.91
N LEU A 100 9.68 -12.15 6.83
CA LEU A 100 9.59 -11.59 5.48
C LEU A 100 8.36 -10.69 5.35
N TYR A 101 7.19 -11.18 5.73
CA TYR A 101 5.94 -10.42 5.62
C TYR A 101 5.90 -9.23 6.57
N THR A 102 6.46 -9.30 7.78
CA THR A 102 6.63 -8.10 8.62
C THR A 102 7.49 -7.05 7.92
N THR A 103 8.60 -7.46 7.29
CA THR A 103 9.47 -6.53 6.55
C THR A 103 8.75 -5.93 5.34
N PHE A 104 7.92 -6.71 4.65
CA PHE A 104 7.12 -6.20 3.53
C PHE A 104 6.00 -5.27 3.99
N ASP A 105 5.33 -5.63 5.09
CA ASP A 105 4.26 -4.86 5.70
C ASP A 105 4.77 -3.47 6.13
N ASP A 106 5.98 -3.39 6.73
CA ASP A 106 6.65 -2.12 7.06
C ASP A 106 6.93 -1.23 5.82
N ILE A 107 7.17 -1.84 4.65
CA ILE A 107 7.43 -1.11 3.40
C ILE A 107 6.13 -0.58 2.82
N ILE A 108 5.09 -1.43 2.72
CA ILE A 108 3.82 -1.04 2.11
C ILE A 108 3.08 0.04 2.91
N ASP A 109 3.32 0.16 4.22
CA ASP A 109 2.77 1.21 5.07
C ASP A 109 3.16 2.63 4.63
N ASN A 110 4.21 2.77 3.80
CA ASN A 110 4.65 4.05 3.23
C ASN A 110 3.95 4.41 1.91
N TYR A 111 3.05 3.57 1.41
CA TYR A 111 2.42 3.68 0.10
C TYR A 111 0.89 3.65 0.21
N ASP A 112 0.20 4.28 -0.74
CA ASP A 112 -1.27 4.20 -0.83
C ASP A 112 -1.68 2.87 -1.49
N VAL A 113 -1.57 1.79 -0.72
CA VAL A 113 -1.81 0.43 -1.17
C VAL A 113 -2.59 -0.38 -0.14
N TYR A 114 -3.27 -1.43 -0.60
CA TYR A 114 -3.98 -2.39 0.22
C TYR A 114 -3.45 -3.80 -0.03
N LYS A 115 -3.05 -4.47 1.05
CA LYS A 115 -2.64 -5.88 1.03
C LYS A 115 -3.87 -6.78 0.94
N VAL A 116 -3.88 -7.64 -0.07
CA VAL A 116 -4.97 -8.60 -0.30
C VAL A 116 -4.55 -9.94 0.29
N GLU A 117 -5.44 -10.57 1.07
CA GLU A 117 -5.15 -11.89 1.62
C GLU A 117 -5.06 -12.94 0.50
N THR A 118 -3.92 -13.61 0.41
CA THR A 118 -3.62 -14.68 -0.55
C THR A 118 -3.28 -15.99 0.16
N ILE A 119 -3.29 -17.07 -0.62
CA ILE A 119 -2.92 -18.41 -0.14
C ILE A 119 -1.46 -18.67 -0.54
N GLY A 120 -0.64 -19.11 0.41
CA GLY A 120 0.73 -19.56 0.17
C GLY A 120 1.80 -18.48 0.34
N ASP A 121 2.82 -18.53 -0.51
CA ASP A 121 3.97 -17.63 -0.57
C ASP A 121 3.79 -16.44 -1.54
N ALA A 122 2.62 -16.37 -2.18
CA ALA A 122 2.25 -15.25 -3.02
C ALA A 122 1.90 -14.01 -2.16
N TYR A 123 2.45 -12.85 -2.51
CA TYR A 123 2.16 -11.57 -1.90
C TYR A 123 1.41 -10.67 -2.89
N MET A 124 0.15 -10.35 -2.60
CA MET A 124 -0.70 -9.55 -3.48
C MET A 124 -1.02 -8.20 -2.84
N VAL A 125 -0.80 -7.15 -3.62
CA VAL A 125 -1.06 -5.77 -3.21
C VAL A 125 -1.77 -5.03 -4.34
N VAL A 126 -2.67 -4.13 -3.99
CA VAL A 126 -3.43 -3.31 -4.95
C VAL A 126 -3.42 -1.85 -4.55
N SER A 127 -3.42 -0.95 -5.52
CA SER A 127 -3.69 0.48 -5.34
C SER A 127 -4.84 0.94 -6.23
N GLY A 128 -5.50 2.02 -5.83
CA GLY A 128 -6.72 2.53 -6.47
C GLY A 128 -8.02 1.91 -5.93
N VAL A 129 -7.93 1.04 -4.92
CA VAL A 129 -9.07 0.50 -4.16
C VAL A 129 -8.73 0.43 -2.67
N PRO A 130 -9.70 0.58 -1.75
CA PRO A 130 -11.11 0.91 -1.98
C PRO A 130 -11.34 2.38 -2.36
N LYS A 131 -10.31 3.22 -2.28
CA LYS A 131 -10.37 4.62 -2.68
C LYS A 131 -9.59 4.82 -3.97
N GLU A 132 -10.26 5.36 -4.99
CA GLU A 132 -9.60 5.74 -6.23
C GLU A 132 -8.61 6.90 -5.99
N ASN A 133 -7.41 6.78 -6.57
CA ASN A 133 -6.35 7.80 -6.49
C ASN A 133 -5.90 8.28 -7.88
N GLY A 134 -6.78 8.15 -8.88
CA GLY A 134 -6.49 8.52 -10.27
C GLY A 134 -5.38 7.66 -10.86
N ILE A 135 -4.49 8.24 -11.67
CA ILE A 135 -3.38 7.47 -12.27
C ILE A 135 -2.28 7.11 -11.26
N LEU A 136 -2.31 7.64 -10.03
CA LEU A 136 -1.25 7.45 -9.06
C LEU A 136 -1.15 6.00 -8.57
N HIS A 137 -2.21 5.21 -8.67
CA HIS A 137 -2.19 3.80 -8.29
C HIS A 137 -1.03 3.02 -8.91
N VAL A 138 -0.65 3.35 -10.15
CA VAL A 138 0.45 2.65 -10.83
C VAL A 138 1.81 3.08 -10.28
N SER A 139 1.98 4.34 -9.88
CA SER A 139 3.23 4.83 -9.27
C SER A 139 3.43 4.33 -7.85
N GLU A 140 2.35 4.23 -7.06
CA GLU A 140 2.40 3.66 -5.71
C GLU A 140 2.91 2.22 -5.78
N ILE A 141 2.28 1.41 -6.65
CA ILE A 141 2.67 0.02 -6.86
C ILE A 141 4.08 -0.12 -7.46
N ALA A 142 4.43 0.66 -8.48
CA ALA A 142 5.75 0.57 -9.10
C ALA A 142 6.88 0.94 -8.13
N SER A 143 6.68 1.97 -7.32
CA SER A 143 7.63 2.39 -6.29
C SER A 143 7.78 1.33 -5.20
N MET A 144 6.66 0.86 -4.66
CA MET A 144 6.63 -0.20 -3.67
C MET A 144 7.33 -1.47 -4.18
N ALA A 145 7.03 -1.90 -5.41
CA ALA A 145 7.62 -3.11 -5.98
C ALA A 145 9.15 -3.02 -6.09
N LEU A 146 9.68 -1.86 -6.49
CA LEU A 146 11.13 -1.62 -6.55
C LEU A 146 11.78 -1.72 -5.15
N ASP A 147 11.14 -1.16 -4.13
CA ASP A 147 11.63 -1.20 -2.75
C ASP A 147 11.59 -2.62 -2.17
N LEU A 148 10.52 -3.38 -2.43
CA LEU A 148 10.41 -4.79 -2.03
C LEU A 148 11.56 -5.63 -2.62
N VAL A 149 11.84 -5.46 -3.92
CA VAL A 149 12.96 -6.14 -4.60
C VAL A 149 14.31 -5.69 -4.04
N ALA A 150 14.47 -4.41 -3.71
CA ALA A 150 15.69 -3.88 -3.11
C ALA A 150 15.96 -4.51 -1.73
N VAL A 151 14.94 -4.59 -0.87
CA VAL A 151 15.06 -5.16 0.47
C VAL A 151 15.36 -6.66 0.45
N CYS A 152 14.85 -7.39 -0.56
CA CYS A 152 15.19 -8.81 -0.73
C CYS A 152 16.70 -9.04 -0.93
N LYS A 153 17.45 -8.07 -1.46
CA LYS A 153 18.92 -8.19 -1.64
C LYS A 153 19.68 -8.17 -0.31
N THR A 154 19.12 -7.53 0.72
CA THR A 154 19.71 -7.44 2.06
C THR A 154 19.06 -8.41 3.06
N PHE A 155 17.92 -8.99 2.71
CA PHE A 155 17.19 -9.90 3.58
C PHE A 155 17.98 -11.19 3.85
N ARG A 156 18.09 -11.57 5.13
CA ARG A 156 18.74 -12.80 5.57
C ARG A 156 17.70 -13.78 6.11
N ILE A 157 17.66 -14.97 5.52
CA ILE A 157 16.79 -16.06 5.97
C ILE A 157 17.32 -16.58 7.32
N PRO A 158 16.53 -16.54 8.41
CA PRO A 158 17.01 -16.84 9.77
C PRO A 158 17.77 -18.16 9.91
N HIS A 159 17.28 -19.21 9.24
CA HIS A 159 17.82 -20.57 9.30
C HIS A 159 18.78 -20.90 8.15
N LYS A 160 18.94 -20.03 7.15
CA LYS A 160 19.78 -20.22 5.95
C LYS A 160 20.46 -18.91 5.54
N VAL A 161 21.42 -18.48 6.35
CA VAL A 161 22.07 -17.15 6.25
C VAL A 161 22.79 -16.93 4.91
N ASN A 162 23.28 -18.01 4.28
CA ASN A 162 23.98 -17.96 2.98
C ASN A 162 23.05 -17.97 1.76
N THR A 163 21.75 -18.19 1.95
CA THR A 163 20.78 -18.20 0.87
C THR A 163 20.22 -16.79 0.67
N LEU A 164 20.39 -16.25 -0.53
CA LEU A 164 19.78 -14.97 -0.90
C LEU A 164 18.31 -15.18 -1.25
N LEU A 165 17.43 -14.41 -0.62
CA LEU A 165 16.03 -14.37 -0.98
C LEU A 165 15.86 -13.73 -2.36
N LYS A 166 15.12 -14.41 -3.24
CA LYS A 166 14.77 -13.89 -4.55
C LYS A 166 13.27 -13.91 -4.69
N ILE A 167 12.69 -12.75 -4.98
CA ILE A 167 11.29 -12.65 -5.37
C ILE A 167 11.21 -12.34 -6.85
N ARG A 168 10.08 -12.66 -7.49
CA ARG A 168 9.72 -12.16 -8.81
C ARG A 168 8.40 -11.40 -8.69
N GLY A 169 8.26 -10.34 -9.46
CA GLY A 169 7.09 -9.46 -9.40
C GLY A 169 6.37 -9.34 -10.73
N GLY A 170 5.05 -9.15 -10.67
CA GLY A 170 4.17 -8.89 -11.80
C GLY A 170 3.21 -7.74 -11.54
N ILE A 171 3.11 -6.80 -12.47
CA ILE A 171 2.24 -5.61 -12.37
C ILE A 171 1.28 -5.55 -13.57
N HIS A 172 0.00 -5.34 -13.29
CA HIS A 172 -0.99 -5.04 -14.31
C HIS A 172 -1.98 -3.97 -13.83
N SER A 173 -2.45 -3.15 -14.75
CA SER A 173 -3.45 -2.12 -14.50
C SER A 173 -4.67 -2.32 -15.38
N GLY A 174 -5.85 -2.26 -14.78
CA GLY A 174 -7.11 -2.49 -15.47
C GLY A 174 -8.32 -2.37 -14.54
N PRO A 175 -9.53 -2.57 -15.08
CA PRO A 175 -10.76 -2.50 -14.31
C PRO A 175 -10.87 -3.67 -13.33
N VAL A 176 -11.45 -3.44 -12.17
CA VAL A 176 -11.63 -4.48 -11.14
C VAL A 176 -12.93 -4.28 -10.40
N VAL A 177 -13.56 -5.38 -9.98
CA VAL A 177 -14.68 -5.35 -9.05
C VAL A 177 -14.14 -5.77 -7.69
N ALA A 178 -14.38 -4.98 -6.65
CA ALA A 178 -13.97 -5.33 -5.30
C ALA A 178 -15.16 -5.31 -4.34
N GLY A 179 -15.14 -6.20 -3.35
CA GLY A 179 -16.24 -6.33 -2.40
C GLY A 179 -15.91 -7.27 -1.26
N VAL A 180 -16.69 -7.19 -0.20
CA VAL A 180 -16.54 -8.09 0.95
C VAL A 180 -17.26 -9.40 0.70
N VAL A 181 -16.53 -10.51 0.85
CA VAL A 181 -17.06 -11.86 0.70
C VAL A 181 -17.02 -12.58 2.03
N GLY A 182 -18.11 -13.29 2.34
CA GLY A 182 -18.26 -14.08 3.56
C GLY A 182 -18.90 -13.29 4.70
N THR A 183 -19.74 -13.97 5.49
CA THR A 183 -20.44 -13.39 6.64
C THR A 183 -19.74 -13.66 7.97
N LYS A 184 -19.09 -14.82 8.11
CA LYS A 184 -18.36 -15.20 9.34
C LYS A 184 -16.93 -14.70 9.37
N MET A 185 -16.25 -14.72 8.23
CA MET A 185 -14.89 -14.21 8.04
C MET A 185 -14.91 -13.29 6.82
N PRO A 186 -15.30 -12.01 7.00
CA PRO A 186 -15.39 -11.06 5.89
C PRO A 186 -14.00 -10.78 5.34
N ARG A 187 -13.85 -10.93 4.02
CA ARG A 187 -12.60 -10.64 3.29
C ARG A 187 -12.88 -9.66 2.18
N TYR A 188 -12.07 -8.61 2.09
CA TYR A 188 -12.13 -7.70 0.94
C TYR A 188 -11.41 -8.33 -0.24
N CYS A 189 -12.18 -8.83 -1.20
CA CYS A 189 -11.69 -9.58 -2.34
C CYS A 189 -11.80 -8.77 -3.63
N LEU A 190 -10.88 -9.02 -4.55
CA LEU A 190 -10.89 -8.45 -5.89
C LEU A 190 -11.23 -9.51 -6.92
N PHE A 191 -12.05 -9.12 -7.89
CA PHE A 191 -12.54 -9.96 -8.97
C PHE A 191 -12.37 -9.26 -10.30
N GLY A 192 -12.06 -10.05 -11.31
CA GLY A 192 -11.94 -9.57 -12.68
C GLY A 192 -10.67 -10.07 -13.35
N ASP A 193 -10.64 -9.84 -14.66
CA ASP A 193 -9.56 -10.28 -15.52
C ASP A 193 -8.21 -9.63 -15.18
N THR A 194 -8.24 -8.45 -14.58
CA THR A 194 -7.06 -7.72 -14.11
C THR A 194 -6.26 -8.53 -13.08
N VAL A 195 -6.95 -9.24 -12.16
CA VAL A 195 -6.29 -10.10 -11.15
C VAL A 195 -5.55 -11.25 -11.83
N ASN A 196 -6.21 -11.92 -12.77
CA ASN A 196 -5.64 -13.03 -13.52
C ASN A 196 -4.43 -12.59 -14.34
N THR A 197 -4.54 -11.46 -15.05
CA THR A 197 -3.46 -10.92 -15.87
C THR A 197 -2.26 -10.50 -15.02
N ALA A 198 -2.48 -9.87 -13.85
CA ALA A 198 -1.42 -9.53 -12.92
C ALA A 198 -0.67 -10.78 -12.41
N SER A 199 -1.40 -11.84 -12.02
CA SER A 199 -0.81 -13.12 -11.64
C SER A 199 -0.02 -13.75 -12.79
N ARG A 200 -0.47 -13.61 -14.04
CA ARG A 200 0.31 -14.07 -15.20
C ARG A 200 1.61 -13.30 -15.37
N MET A 201 1.59 -11.98 -15.21
CA MET A 201 2.81 -11.16 -15.27
C MET A 201 3.84 -11.61 -14.24
N GLU A 202 3.40 -12.00 -13.03
CA GLU A 202 4.30 -12.52 -12.00
C GLU A 202 4.84 -13.90 -12.41
N SER A 203 3.96 -14.83 -12.80
CA SER A 203 4.35 -16.21 -13.09
C SER A 203 5.37 -16.35 -14.23
N THR A 204 5.34 -15.41 -15.19
CA THR A 204 6.28 -15.36 -16.32
C THR A 204 7.47 -14.44 -16.08
N SER A 205 7.55 -13.80 -14.91
CA SER A 205 8.62 -12.91 -14.53
C SER A 205 9.90 -13.68 -14.16
N GLU A 206 11.01 -12.95 -14.09
CA GLU A 206 12.31 -13.48 -13.73
C GLU A 206 12.68 -13.11 -12.30
N ALA A 207 13.59 -13.89 -11.70
CA ALA A 207 14.06 -13.64 -10.34
C ALA A 207 14.67 -12.22 -10.22
N LEU A 208 14.26 -11.52 -9.16
CA LEU A 208 14.62 -10.13 -8.86
C LEU A 208 14.23 -9.11 -9.94
N LYS A 209 13.28 -9.45 -10.82
CA LYS A 209 12.72 -8.53 -11.80
C LYS A 209 11.22 -8.35 -11.57
N ILE A 210 10.74 -7.20 -12.06
CA ILE A 210 9.33 -6.83 -12.03
C ILE A 210 8.87 -6.72 -13.47
N GLN A 211 7.97 -7.63 -13.87
CA GLN A 211 7.35 -7.61 -15.19
C GLN A 211 6.07 -6.78 -15.11
N CYS A 212 5.81 -5.96 -16.13
CA CYS A 212 4.56 -5.23 -16.25
C CYS A 212 3.93 -5.38 -17.63
N SER A 213 2.59 -5.36 -17.65
CA SER A 213 1.79 -5.35 -18.88
C SER A 213 1.89 -4.02 -19.62
N SER A 214 1.53 -4.00 -20.90
CA SER A 214 1.40 -2.78 -21.72
C SER A 214 0.52 -1.70 -21.07
N ASN A 215 -0.62 -2.06 -20.47
CA ASN A 215 -1.50 -1.08 -19.81
C ASN A 215 -0.80 -0.34 -18.66
N ALA A 216 -0.11 -1.09 -17.79
CA ALA A 216 0.63 -0.51 -16.67
C ALA A 216 1.79 0.37 -17.17
N GLN A 217 2.49 -0.09 -18.21
CA GLN A 217 3.57 0.66 -18.84
C GLN A 217 3.10 2.00 -19.42
N GLN A 218 1.98 2.03 -20.14
CA GLN A 218 1.41 3.28 -20.67
C GLN A 218 1.05 4.29 -19.58
N LEU A 219 0.53 3.81 -18.44
CA LEU A 219 0.24 4.68 -17.30
C LEU A 219 1.54 5.20 -16.64
N LEU A 220 2.56 4.36 -16.51
CA LEU A 220 3.86 4.77 -15.97
C LEU A 220 4.59 5.77 -16.88
N GLU A 221 4.47 5.62 -18.20
CA GLU A 221 5.00 6.59 -19.17
C GLU A 221 4.35 7.96 -19.02
N ARG A 222 3.04 8.02 -18.80
CA ARG A 222 2.33 9.29 -18.52
C ARG A 222 2.83 9.97 -17.26
N ILE A 223 3.29 9.20 -16.27
CA ILE A 223 3.89 9.74 -15.04
C ILE A 223 5.32 10.23 -15.30
N GLY A 224 6.06 9.60 -16.21
CA GLY A 224 7.38 10.05 -16.67
C GLY A 224 8.51 9.89 -15.65
N LYS A 225 8.33 9.07 -14.60
CA LYS A 225 9.32 8.92 -13.51
C LYS A 225 10.03 7.56 -13.48
N TYR A 226 9.72 6.66 -14.41
CA TYR A 226 10.16 5.27 -14.36
C TYR A 226 10.98 4.88 -15.60
N VAL A 227 11.89 3.93 -15.41
CA VAL A 227 12.70 3.33 -16.48
C VAL A 227 12.09 1.96 -16.80
N LEU A 228 11.63 1.81 -18.04
CA LEU A 228 10.93 0.63 -18.53
C LEU A 228 11.63 0.11 -19.78
N THR A 229 11.93 -1.19 -19.81
CA THR A 229 12.59 -1.84 -20.95
C THR A 229 11.62 -2.84 -21.58
N CYS A 230 11.40 -2.74 -22.90
CA CYS A 230 10.56 -3.71 -23.61
C CYS A 230 11.18 -5.11 -23.56
N ARG A 231 10.43 -6.09 -23.05
CA ARG A 231 10.81 -7.51 -23.07
C ARG A 231 10.48 -8.15 -24.41
N GLY A 232 9.48 -7.63 -25.12
CA GLY A 232 8.93 -8.18 -26.35
C GLY A 232 7.63 -8.96 -26.13
N ASN A 233 7.23 -9.71 -27.16
CA ASN A 233 6.03 -10.53 -27.14
C ASN A 233 6.25 -11.81 -26.33
N LEU A 234 5.30 -12.10 -25.45
CA LEU A 234 5.26 -13.32 -24.66
C LEU A 234 3.90 -14.00 -24.79
N GLN A 235 3.91 -15.30 -25.04
CA GLN A 235 2.72 -16.16 -24.94
C GLN A 235 2.25 -16.21 -23.48
N VAL A 236 1.12 -15.56 -23.19
CA VAL A 236 0.49 -15.58 -21.88
C VAL A 236 -0.73 -16.49 -21.92
N LYS A 237 -0.75 -17.51 -21.06
CA LYS A 237 -1.83 -18.51 -21.01
C LYS A 237 -3.19 -17.84 -20.83
N GLY A 238 -4.08 -18.04 -21.81
CA GLY A 238 -5.44 -17.48 -21.81
C GLY A 238 -5.53 -16.02 -22.29
N LYS A 239 -4.42 -15.40 -22.69
CA LYS A 239 -4.35 -14.04 -23.24
C LYS A 239 -3.81 -14.00 -24.67
N GLY A 240 -3.06 -15.01 -25.08
CA GLY A 240 -2.33 -15.01 -26.35
C GLY A 240 -1.03 -14.22 -26.23
N ASP A 241 -0.58 -13.63 -27.33
CA ASP A 241 0.67 -12.87 -27.35
C ASP A 241 0.46 -11.49 -26.72
N MET A 242 1.23 -11.20 -25.68
CA MET A 242 1.23 -9.91 -25.00
C MET A 242 2.61 -9.27 -25.05
N VAL A 243 2.67 -7.98 -25.36
CA VAL A 243 3.89 -7.19 -25.17
C VAL A 243 4.03 -6.85 -23.70
N THR A 244 5.21 -7.14 -23.16
CA THR A 244 5.52 -6.97 -21.73
C THR A 244 6.80 -6.17 -21.55
N TYR A 245 6.96 -5.58 -20.38
CA TYR A 245 8.07 -4.67 -20.07
C TYR A 245 8.67 -5.00 -18.71
N TRP A 246 9.96 -4.75 -18.56
CA TRP A 246 10.66 -4.76 -17.28
C TRP A 246 10.59 -3.38 -16.65
N LEU A 247 10.19 -3.31 -15.38
CA LEU A 247 10.36 -2.12 -14.56
C LEU A 247 11.75 -2.18 -13.89
N GLU A 248 12.67 -1.34 -14.33
CA GLU A 248 14.08 -1.40 -13.90
C GLU A 248 14.42 -0.40 -12.79
N GLY A 249 13.70 0.72 -12.71
CA GLY A 249 13.98 1.73 -11.68
C GLY A 249 13.17 3.02 -11.85
N LYS A 250 13.56 4.02 -11.06
CA LYS A 250 13.07 5.40 -11.17
C LYS A 250 14.10 6.21 -11.96
N GLN A 251 13.63 7.10 -12.85
CA GLN A 251 14.52 8.05 -13.52
C GLN A 251 15.11 9.00 -12.47
N ALA A 252 16.42 9.17 -12.50
CA ALA A 252 17.07 10.22 -11.72
C ALA A 252 16.58 11.56 -12.27
N ILE A 253 15.90 12.35 -11.45
CA ILE A 253 15.56 13.72 -11.82
C ILE A 253 16.89 14.47 -11.90
N SER A 254 17.42 14.66 -13.11
CA SER A 254 18.48 15.63 -13.34
C SER A 254 17.87 17.01 -13.06
N ALA A 255 18.15 17.55 -11.87
CA ALA A 255 17.85 18.93 -11.56
C ALA A 255 18.59 19.82 -12.58
N GLN A 256 17.88 20.31 -13.59
CA GLN A 256 18.37 21.44 -14.37
C GLN A 256 18.40 22.65 -13.42
N LYS A 257 19.56 22.86 -12.77
CA LYS A 257 19.93 24.18 -12.26
C LYS A 257 20.09 25.08 -13.49
N GLY A 258 19.07 25.87 -13.79
CA GLY A 258 19.22 27.01 -14.67
C GLY A 258 20.14 28.03 -14.01
N THR A 259 21.42 28.03 -14.38
CA THR A 259 22.33 29.14 -14.13
C THR A 259 21.93 30.25 -15.11
N VAL A 260 21.07 31.17 -14.66
CA VAL A 260 20.95 32.48 -15.30
C VAL A 260 22.02 33.34 -14.67
N ASP A 261 23.21 33.35 -15.27
CA ASP A 261 24.28 34.29 -14.91
C ASP A 261 23.90 35.68 -15.42
N THR A 262 23.19 36.44 -14.59
CA THR A 262 23.15 37.89 -14.66
C THR A 262 24.42 38.45 -14.06
N SER A 263 25.44 38.72 -14.86
CA SER A 263 26.47 39.71 -14.54
C SER A 263 27.44 39.95 -15.70
N THR A 264 27.15 40.92 -16.57
CA THR A 264 28.15 41.95 -16.93
C THR A 264 27.48 43.11 -17.66
N ALA A 265 27.28 44.20 -16.92
CA ALA A 265 27.28 45.53 -17.49
C ALA A 265 28.52 46.26 -16.96
N ILE A 266 29.10 47.08 -17.84
CA ILE A 266 29.92 48.28 -17.62
C ILE A 266 31.37 48.20 -18.17
N GLN A 267 31.63 49.18 -19.06
CA GLN A 267 32.89 49.73 -19.59
C GLN A 267 33.59 48.95 -20.73
N GLY A 268 33.97 49.56 -21.85
CA GLY A 268 34.01 50.97 -22.23
C GLY A 268 34.38 51.16 -23.71
N SER A 269 34.18 52.39 -24.16
CA SER A 269 34.49 52.98 -25.47
C SER A 269 35.88 52.67 -26.04
N GLN A 270 35.96 52.43 -27.35
CA GLN A 270 36.71 53.26 -28.34
C GLN A 270 36.71 52.61 -29.74
N SER A 271 36.48 53.45 -30.76
CA SER A 271 37.01 53.37 -32.16
C SER A 271 36.62 52.12 -32.98
N GLU A 272 36.19 52.14 -34.24
CA GLU A 272 36.61 52.95 -35.37
C GLU A 272 35.67 52.67 -36.57
N THR A 273 35.52 53.68 -37.42
CA THR A 273 34.77 53.73 -38.67
C THR A 273 35.52 53.01 -39.81
N HIS A 274 34.87 52.17 -40.64
CA HIS A 274 35.10 51.99 -42.09
C HIS A 274 34.25 50.79 -42.63
N ILE A 275 33.18 50.98 -43.42
CA ILE A 275 33.09 51.11 -44.90
C ILE A 275 32.89 49.76 -45.67
N LEU A 276 31.90 49.79 -46.60
CA LEU A 276 31.56 48.91 -47.76
C LEU A 276 31.00 47.51 -47.47
N MET A 277 30.19 46.86 -48.31
CA MET A 277 29.13 47.16 -49.31
C MET A 277 28.71 45.79 -49.86
N SER A 278 27.43 45.67 -50.24
CA SER A 278 26.89 44.84 -51.34
C SER A 278 26.94 43.30 -51.32
N ALA A 279 25.76 42.77 -51.70
CA ALA A 279 25.44 41.53 -52.41
C ALA A 279 25.34 40.23 -51.59
#